data_AF-A0A6M4BCL1-F1
#
_entry.id   AF-A0A6M4BCL1-F1
#
_cell.length_a   1.000
_cell.length_b   1.000
_cell.length_c   1.000
_cell.angle_alpha   90.00
_cell.angle_beta   90.00
_cell.angle_gamma   90.00
#
_symmetry.space_group_name_H-M   'P 1'
#
loop_
_entity.id
_entity.type
_entity.pdbx_description
1 polymer ?
#
loop_
_entity_poly.entity_id
_entity_poly.type
_entity_poly.pdbx_seq_one_letter_code
_entity_poly.pdbx_strand_id
1 'polypeptide(L)'
;ISMYRIVVSVELYQQGFIIDNLGNYTYATDQGLPYYITAELDPEDIKNDFIIGDKTTYNGFYNAPLPLTNDLQISLGVVSEKNHVKKIRYAESAKKIILNINEPEEVSPMVVALGAAIAIGVVLLLIGIGLLIILRKKIQLARLQRGSQSMPLSLSEPCVEIENSGFIQEEDERVDYYGNLK
;
A
#
# COMPACT_ATOMS: atom_id res chain seq x y z
N ILE A 1 -25.68 -34.92 -34.33
CA ILE A 1 -25.38 -34.63 -32.91
C ILE A 1 -26.34 -35.48 -32.12
N SER A 2 -25.84 -36.28 -31.18
CA SER A 2 -26.70 -37.16 -30.39
C SER A 2 -27.14 -36.45 -29.12
N MET A 3 -26.22 -35.76 -28.42
CA MET A 3 -26.50 -35.04 -27.18
C MET A 3 -25.60 -33.81 -27.05
N TYR A 4 -25.99 -32.87 -26.20
CA TYR A 4 -25.17 -31.77 -25.72
C TYR A 4 -24.76 -32.04 -24.28
N ARG A 5 -23.50 -31.74 -23.94
CA ARG A 5 -22.96 -31.94 -22.59
C ARG A 5 -22.56 -30.59 -22.02
N ILE A 6 -23.02 -30.24 -20.84
CA ILE A 6 -22.69 -28.98 -20.19
C ILE A 6 -21.72 -29.27 -19.04
N VAL A 7 -20.59 -28.58 -19.06
CA VAL A 7 -19.54 -28.68 -18.05
C VAL A 7 -19.44 -27.35 -17.34
N VAL A 8 -19.41 -27.43 -16.01
CA VAL A 8 -19.21 -26.30 -15.13
C VAL A 8 -17.80 -26.43 -14.56
N SER A 9 -16.99 -25.38 -14.72
CA SER A 9 -15.68 -25.25 -14.08
C SER A 9 -15.66 -24.04 -13.15
N VAL A 10 -15.25 -24.26 -11.91
CA VAL A 10 -15.03 -23.22 -10.90
C VAL A 10 -13.56 -22.83 -11.01
N GLU A 11 -13.30 -21.65 -11.55
CA GLU A 11 -11.98 -21.23 -11.97
C GLU A 11 -11.25 -20.53 -10.82
N LEU A 12 -10.35 -21.24 -10.13
CA LEU A 12 -9.39 -20.61 -9.21
C LEU A 12 -8.10 -20.16 -9.93
N TYR A 13 -7.78 -20.74 -11.10
CA TYR A 13 -6.44 -20.59 -11.73
C TYR A 13 -6.41 -20.52 -13.28
N GLN A 14 -7.51 -20.20 -13.97
CA GLN A 14 -7.58 -20.10 -15.45
C GLN A 14 -7.13 -21.34 -16.24
N GLN A 15 -7.08 -22.50 -15.60
CA GLN A 15 -6.84 -23.78 -16.26
C GLN A 15 -8.20 -24.40 -16.57
N GLY A 16 -8.49 -24.58 -17.87
CA GLY A 16 -9.69 -25.29 -18.31
C GLY A 16 -9.77 -26.71 -17.74
N PHE A 17 -10.85 -27.43 -18.05
CA PHE A 17 -11.05 -28.78 -17.55
C PHE A 17 -10.25 -29.82 -18.36
N ILE A 18 -9.81 -30.88 -17.70
CA ILE A 18 -9.16 -32.03 -18.34
C ILE A 18 -10.23 -33.06 -18.68
N ILE A 19 -10.30 -33.45 -19.96
CA ILE A 19 -11.35 -34.34 -20.48
C ILE A 19 -11.26 -35.74 -19.83
N ASP A 20 -10.06 -36.22 -19.54
CA ASP A 20 -9.84 -37.58 -19.03
C ASP A 20 -10.37 -37.79 -17.61
N ASN A 21 -10.40 -36.73 -16.79
CA ASN A 21 -10.88 -36.77 -15.41
C ASN A 21 -12.30 -36.22 -15.26
N LEU A 22 -12.98 -35.95 -16.38
CA LEU A 22 -14.29 -35.33 -16.36
C LEU A 22 -15.37 -36.34 -15.93
N GLY A 23 -16.01 -36.07 -14.79
CA GLY A 23 -17.05 -36.94 -14.21
C GLY A 23 -18.31 -36.19 -13.78
N ASN A 24 -19.17 -36.88 -13.02
CA ASN A 24 -20.33 -36.27 -12.38
C ASN A 24 -19.91 -35.44 -11.16
N TYR A 25 -20.85 -34.68 -10.60
CA TYR A 25 -20.60 -33.83 -9.43
C TYR A 25 -20.03 -34.59 -8.22
N THR A 26 -20.55 -35.78 -7.92
CA THR A 26 -20.09 -36.61 -6.79
C THR A 26 -18.63 -37.02 -6.98
N TYR A 27 -18.28 -37.55 -8.16
CA TYR A 27 -16.91 -37.92 -8.49
C TYR A 27 -15.96 -36.73 -8.41
N ALA A 28 -16.36 -35.57 -8.97
CA ALA A 28 -15.56 -34.37 -8.89
C ALA A 28 -15.35 -33.91 -7.44
N THR A 29 -16.38 -34.01 -6.60
CA THR A 29 -16.30 -33.68 -5.17
C THR A 29 -15.35 -34.62 -4.43
N ASP A 30 -15.48 -35.93 -4.66
CA ASP A 30 -14.65 -36.95 -4.00
C ASP A 30 -13.17 -36.85 -4.42
N GLN A 31 -12.90 -36.46 -5.67
CA GLN A 31 -11.56 -36.27 -6.22
C GLN A 31 -11.01 -34.84 -6.02
N GLY A 32 -11.80 -33.92 -5.45
CA GLY A 32 -11.39 -32.52 -5.31
C GLY A 32 -11.16 -31.79 -6.63
N LEU A 33 -11.88 -32.18 -7.70
CA LEU A 33 -11.77 -31.57 -9.02
C LEU A 33 -12.63 -30.30 -9.11
N PRO A 34 -12.12 -29.20 -9.67
CA PRO A 34 -12.85 -27.93 -9.79
C PRO A 34 -13.82 -27.90 -10.98
N TYR A 35 -14.07 -29.04 -11.64
CA TYR A 35 -14.94 -29.13 -12.81
C TYR A 35 -15.78 -30.40 -12.78
N TYR A 36 -17.02 -30.31 -13.27
CA TYR A 36 -17.95 -31.43 -13.32
C TYR A 36 -18.96 -31.29 -14.45
N ILE A 37 -19.53 -32.43 -14.86
CA ILE A 37 -20.65 -32.47 -15.80
C ILE A 37 -21.93 -32.20 -15.03
N THR A 38 -22.67 -31.18 -15.47
CA THR A 38 -23.90 -30.74 -14.80
C THR A 38 -25.16 -31.29 -15.49
N ALA A 39 -25.09 -31.51 -16.80
CA ALA A 39 -26.19 -32.05 -17.59
C ALA A 39 -25.70 -32.64 -18.92
N GLU A 40 -26.40 -33.67 -19.39
CA GLU A 40 -26.48 -34.00 -20.81
C GLU A 40 -27.91 -33.76 -21.28
N LEU A 41 -28.06 -32.99 -22.35
CA LEU A 41 -29.34 -32.57 -22.92
C LEU A 41 -29.51 -33.16 -24.32
N ASP A 42 -30.73 -33.55 -24.64
CA ASP A 42 -31.05 -33.95 -26.00
C ASP A 42 -31.12 -32.73 -26.93
N PRO A 43 -30.92 -32.89 -28.25
CA PRO A 43 -30.95 -31.79 -29.21
C PRO A 43 -32.31 -31.08 -29.29
N GLU A 44 -33.37 -31.70 -28.78
CA GLU A 44 -34.71 -31.10 -28.70
C GLU A 44 -34.84 -30.17 -27.50
N ASP A 45 -34.22 -30.52 -26.37
CA ASP A 45 -34.30 -29.77 -25.11
C ASP A 45 -33.49 -28.48 -25.13
N ILE A 46 -32.45 -28.39 -25.97
CA ILE A 46 -31.64 -27.17 -26.10
C ILE A 46 -32.41 -25.98 -26.69
N LYS A 47 -33.62 -26.22 -27.23
CA LYS A 47 -34.51 -25.15 -27.71
C LYS A 47 -35.19 -24.40 -26.57
N ASN A 48 -35.21 -24.98 -25.38
CA ASN A 48 -35.79 -24.38 -24.18
C ASN A 48 -34.69 -23.76 -23.31
N ASP A 49 -35.07 -22.81 -22.45
CA ASP A 49 -34.14 -22.22 -21.50
C ASP A 49 -33.68 -23.27 -20.47
N PHE A 50 -32.36 -23.45 -20.36
CA PHE A 50 -31.74 -24.36 -19.39
C PHE A 50 -31.13 -23.59 -18.23
N ILE A 51 -31.46 -23.98 -17.00
CA ILE A 51 -30.99 -23.34 -15.76
C ILE A 51 -29.92 -24.23 -15.12
N ILE A 52 -28.73 -23.69 -14.92
CA ILE A 52 -27.65 -24.38 -14.18
C ILE A 52 -27.84 -24.17 -12.67
N GLY A 53 -27.74 -25.24 -11.90
CA GLY A 53 -27.87 -25.23 -10.44
C GLY A 53 -29.29 -25.38 -9.89
N ASP A 54 -30.23 -25.89 -10.69
CA ASP A 54 -31.63 -26.11 -10.30
C ASP A 54 -31.86 -27.36 -9.42
N LYS A 55 -30.78 -28.12 -9.10
CA LYS A 55 -30.80 -29.35 -8.30
C LYS A 55 -31.57 -30.51 -8.94
N THR A 56 -31.85 -30.45 -10.24
CA THR A 56 -32.46 -31.57 -10.96
C THR A 56 -31.40 -32.45 -11.61
N THR A 57 -31.78 -33.64 -12.08
CA THR A 57 -30.85 -34.58 -12.72
C THR A 57 -31.22 -34.71 -14.19
N TYR A 58 -30.26 -34.46 -15.08
CA TYR A 58 -30.43 -34.55 -16.53
C TYR A 58 -29.59 -35.69 -17.08
N ASN A 59 -30.25 -36.69 -17.65
CA ASN A 59 -29.62 -37.85 -18.27
C ASN A 59 -28.54 -38.52 -17.38
N GLY A 60 -28.81 -38.61 -16.07
CA GLY A 60 -27.91 -39.21 -15.08
C GLY A 60 -26.87 -38.25 -14.46
N PHE A 61 -26.81 -36.99 -14.90
CA PHE A 61 -25.94 -35.97 -14.32
C PHE A 61 -26.72 -35.03 -13.40
N TYR A 62 -26.25 -34.92 -12.16
CA TYR A 62 -26.85 -34.04 -11.16
C TYR A 62 -26.42 -32.59 -11.36
N ASN A 63 -27.41 -31.70 -11.55
CA ASN A 63 -27.20 -30.27 -11.71
C ASN A 63 -27.03 -29.59 -10.34
N ALA A 64 -25.84 -29.75 -9.78
CA ALA A 64 -25.53 -29.24 -8.46
C ALA A 64 -25.66 -27.71 -8.37
N PRO A 65 -26.13 -27.17 -7.22
CA PRO A 65 -26.26 -25.73 -7.03
C PRO A 65 -24.89 -25.07 -7.18
N LEU A 66 -24.85 -23.96 -7.91
CA LEU A 66 -23.61 -23.25 -8.16
C LEU A 66 -23.04 -22.70 -6.85
N PRO A 67 -21.72 -22.83 -6.61
CA PRO A 67 -21.08 -22.21 -5.47
C PRO A 67 -21.17 -20.68 -5.59
N LEU A 68 -21.26 -20.00 -4.45
CA LEU A 68 -21.18 -18.54 -4.38
C LEU A 68 -19.72 -18.12 -4.60
N THR A 69 -19.22 -18.26 -5.82
CA THR A 69 -17.84 -17.91 -6.18
C THR A 69 -17.83 -17.06 -7.45
N ASN A 70 -16.93 -16.09 -7.49
CA ASN A 70 -16.95 -15.02 -8.50
C ASN A 70 -16.38 -15.44 -9.86
N ASP A 71 -15.84 -16.65 -10.02
CA ASP A 71 -15.19 -17.10 -11.26
C ASP A 71 -15.71 -18.48 -11.71
N LEU A 72 -16.86 -18.48 -12.40
CA LEU A 72 -17.40 -19.68 -13.01
C LEU A 72 -17.21 -19.65 -14.53
N GLN A 73 -16.81 -20.76 -15.11
CA GLN A 73 -16.71 -20.93 -16.56
C GLN A 73 -17.63 -22.07 -16.99
N ILE A 74 -18.45 -21.81 -18.00
CA ILE A 74 -19.38 -22.80 -18.55
C ILE A 74 -18.91 -23.18 -19.94
N SER A 75 -18.69 -24.47 -20.14
CA SER A 75 -18.25 -25.05 -21.40
C SER A 75 -19.32 -25.97 -21.97
N LEU A 76 -19.63 -25.77 -23.26
CA LEU A 76 -20.59 -26.60 -23.98
C LEU A 76 -19.85 -27.65 -24.82
N GLY A 77 -20.20 -28.91 -24.62
CA GLY A 77 -19.74 -30.05 -25.40
C GLY A 77 -20.82 -30.59 -26.32
N VAL A 78 -20.40 -31.07 -27.49
CA VAL A 78 -21.22 -31.81 -28.44
C VAL A 78 -20.81 -33.27 -28.41
N VAL A 79 -21.77 -34.14 -28.16
CA VAL A 79 -21.62 -35.58 -28.13
C VAL A 79 -22.20 -36.17 -29.42
N SER A 80 -21.40 -36.92 -30.15
CA SER A 80 -21.82 -37.68 -31.33
C SER A 80 -21.61 -39.16 -31.07
N GLU A 81 -22.69 -39.93 -31.14
CA GLU A 81 -22.65 -41.37 -31.04
C GLU A 81 -23.11 -41.99 -32.36
N LYS A 82 -22.27 -42.88 -32.93
CA LYS A 82 -22.61 -43.66 -34.13
C LYS A 82 -21.99 -45.05 -34.01
N ASN A 83 -22.78 -46.10 -34.19
CA ASN A 83 -22.33 -47.50 -34.15
C ASN A 83 -21.51 -47.81 -32.87
N HIS A 84 -22.01 -47.39 -31.69
CA HIS A 84 -21.35 -47.53 -30.38
C HIS A 84 -20.02 -46.77 -30.21
N VAL A 85 -19.64 -45.92 -31.17
CA VAL A 85 -18.48 -45.02 -31.03
C VAL A 85 -18.98 -43.64 -30.58
N LYS A 86 -18.67 -43.29 -29.33
CA LYS A 86 -18.95 -41.96 -28.76
C LYS A 86 -17.74 -41.04 -28.96
N LYS A 87 -17.94 -39.92 -29.64
CA LYS A 87 -16.96 -38.83 -29.76
C LYS A 87 -17.52 -37.56 -29.16
N ILE A 88 -16.69 -36.86 -28.41
CA ILE A 88 -17.06 -35.62 -27.71
C ILE A 88 -16.11 -34.51 -28.15
N ARG A 89 -16.66 -33.32 -28.39
CA ARG A 89 -15.92 -32.10 -28.70
C ARG A 89 -16.47 -30.96 -27.87
N TYR A 90 -15.60 -30.17 -27.27
CA TYR A 90 -15.99 -29.02 -26.47
C TYR A 90 -15.77 -27.74 -27.28
N ALA A 91 -16.69 -26.78 -27.09
CA ALA A 91 -16.56 -25.45 -27.66
C ALA A 91 -15.36 -24.75 -27.01
N GLU A 92 -14.55 -24.10 -27.84
CA GLU A 92 -13.40 -23.31 -27.40
C GLU A 92 -13.86 -22.01 -26.70
N SER A 93 -15.04 -21.51 -27.07
CA SER A 93 -15.68 -20.36 -26.44
C SER A 93 -16.47 -20.78 -25.20
N ALA A 94 -15.82 -20.76 -24.05
CA ALA A 94 -16.50 -20.91 -22.76
C ALA A 94 -16.97 -19.54 -22.24
N LYS A 95 -18.22 -19.46 -21.77
CA LYS A 95 -18.76 -18.21 -21.20
C LYS A 95 -18.31 -18.12 -19.74
N LYS A 96 -17.45 -17.14 -19.45
CA LYS A 96 -17.09 -16.79 -18.06
C LYS A 96 -18.23 -15.98 -17.45
N ILE A 97 -18.81 -16.49 -16.37
CA ILE A 97 -19.78 -15.79 -15.55
C ILE A 97 -19.04 -15.29 -14.31
N ILE A 98 -18.90 -13.97 -14.22
CA ILE A 98 -18.45 -13.32 -12.99
C ILE A 98 -19.69 -13.05 -12.15
N LEU A 99 -19.92 -13.88 -11.14
CA LEU A 99 -20.95 -13.59 -10.16
C LEU A 99 -20.39 -12.46 -9.30
N ASN A 100 -20.93 -11.23 -9.42
CA ASN A 100 -20.54 -10.14 -8.53
C ASN A 100 -21.28 -10.33 -7.19
N ILE A 101 -20.89 -11.37 -6.46
CA ILE A 101 -21.33 -11.58 -5.10
C ILE A 101 -20.45 -10.63 -4.31
N ASN A 102 -21.09 -9.67 -3.65
CA ASN A 102 -20.42 -8.83 -2.66
C ASN A 102 -20.01 -9.73 -1.49
N GLU A 103 -19.02 -10.58 -1.68
CA GLU A 103 -18.26 -11.14 -0.58
C GLU A 103 -17.74 -9.91 0.18
N PRO A 104 -18.00 -9.79 1.50
CA PRO A 104 -17.34 -8.76 2.27
C PRO A 104 -15.85 -8.98 2.05
N GLU A 105 -15.16 -8.01 1.44
CA GLU A 105 -13.71 -8.08 1.24
C GLU A 105 -13.11 -8.54 2.57
N GLU A 106 -12.59 -9.77 2.61
CA GLU A 106 -11.81 -10.25 3.73
C GLU A 106 -10.51 -9.46 3.69
N VAL A 107 -10.58 -8.22 4.17
CA VAL A 107 -9.42 -7.36 4.34
C VAL A 107 -8.51 -8.08 5.31
N SER A 108 -7.45 -8.68 4.76
CA SER A 108 -6.54 -9.48 5.56
C SER A 108 -6.05 -8.62 6.75
N PRO A 109 -5.96 -9.18 7.95
CA PRO A 109 -5.54 -8.42 9.13
C PRO A 109 -4.15 -7.80 8.94
N MET A 110 -3.33 -8.38 8.05
CA MET A 110 -2.04 -7.84 7.63
C MET A 110 -2.15 -6.52 6.87
N VAL A 111 -3.12 -6.38 5.95
CA VAL A 111 -3.35 -5.13 5.21
C VAL A 111 -3.85 -4.03 6.15
N VAL A 112 -4.75 -4.36 7.08
CA VAL A 112 -5.23 -3.41 8.10
C VAL A 112 -4.10 -2.95 9.01
N ALA A 113 -3.27 -3.89 9.49
CA ALA A 113 -2.11 -3.57 10.32
C ALA A 113 -1.08 -2.68 9.59
N LEU A 114 -0.83 -2.96 8.31
CA LEU A 114 0.08 -2.17 7.49
C LEU A 114 -0.47 -0.75 7.27
N GLY A 115 -1.76 -0.63 6.98
CA GLY A 115 -2.43 0.67 6.83
C GLY A 115 -2.36 1.51 8.11
N ALA A 116 -2.62 0.89 9.26
CA ALA A 116 -2.51 1.55 10.56
C ALA A 116 -1.07 2.01 10.87
N ALA A 117 -0.06 1.17 10.57
CA ALA A 117 1.34 1.49 10.79
C ALA A 117 1.79 2.69 9.95
N ILE A 118 1.39 2.74 8.67
CA ILE A 118 1.70 3.87 7.78
C ILE A 118 1.05 5.16 8.29
N ALA A 119 -0.22 5.10 8.70
CA ALA A 119 -0.93 6.28 9.22
C ALA A 119 -0.23 6.85 10.47
N ILE A 120 0.16 6.00 11.42
CA ILE A 120 0.89 6.41 12.63
C ILE A 120 2.27 6.99 12.26
N GLY A 121 2.97 6.36 11.31
CA GLY A 121 4.27 6.83 10.84
C GLY A 121 4.23 8.25 10.27
N VAL A 122 3.21 8.55 9.45
CA VAL A 122 3.02 9.89 8.87
C VAL A 122 2.78 10.95 9.97
N VAL A 123 1.95 10.63 10.96
CA VAL A 123 1.66 11.55 12.08
C VAL A 123 2.93 11.86 12.88
N LEU A 124 3.74 10.85 13.20
CA LEU A 124 4.99 11.03 13.92
C LEU A 124 6.00 11.87 13.13
N LEU A 125 6.05 11.68 11.81
CA LEU A 125 6.94 12.43 10.94
C LEU A 125 6.58 13.93 10.91
N LEU A 126 5.28 14.26 10.85
CA LEU A 126 4.82 15.65 10.91
C LEU A 126 5.16 16.32 12.24
N ILE A 127 5.00 15.61 13.36
CA ILE A 127 5.39 16.11 14.69
C ILE A 127 6.91 16.35 14.74
N GLY A 128 7.70 15.41 14.24
CA GLY A 128 9.16 15.53 14.17
C GLY A 128 9.61 16.75 13.36
N ILE A 129 9.02 16.96 12.18
CA ILE A 129 9.29 18.15 11.35
C ILE A 129 8.91 19.44 12.11
N GLY A 130 7.74 19.47 12.76
CA GLY A 130 7.30 20.61 13.57
C GLY A 130 8.29 20.96 14.68
N LEU A 131 8.74 19.96 15.44
CA LEU A 131 9.75 20.14 16.50
C LEU A 131 11.08 20.66 15.94
N LEU A 132 11.54 20.11 14.81
CA LEU A 132 12.77 20.57 14.17
C LEU A 132 12.68 22.05 13.75
N ILE A 133 11.54 22.49 13.20
CA ILE A 133 11.33 23.89 12.83
C ILE A 133 11.35 24.79 14.08
N ILE A 134 10.69 24.39 15.16
CA ILE A 134 10.66 25.15 16.42
C ILE A 134 12.07 25.25 17.02
N LEU A 135 12.81 24.14 17.07
CA LEU A 135 14.19 24.11 17.59
C LEU A 135 15.12 24.98 16.73
N ARG A 136 15.02 24.90 15.40
CA ARG A 136 15.78 25.77 14.49
C ARG A 136 15.47 27.24 14.75
N LYS A 137 14.19 27.63 14.87
CA LYS A 137 13.80 29.01 15.19
C LYS A 137 14.33 29.46 16.56
N LYS A 138 14.21 28.62 17.59
CA LYS A 138 14.74 28.93 18.94
C LYS A 138 16.25 29.12 18.94
N ILE A 139 16.99 28.25 18.25
CA ILE A 139 18.46 28.37 18.14
C ILE A 139 18.85 29.66 17.40
N GLN A 140 18.15 30.02 16.32
CA GLN A 140 18.41 31.27 15.59
C GLN A 140 18.12 32.50 16.46
N LEU A 141 17.00 32.51 17.19
CA LEU A 141 16.67 33.60 18.10
C LEU A 141 17.68 33.72 19.26
N ALA A 142 18.11 32.60 19.85
CA ALA A 142 19.14 32.61 20.88
C ALA A 142 20.49 33.10 20.36
N ARG A 143 20.84 32.80 19.09
CA ARG A 143 22.04 33.34 18.43
C ARG A 143 21.92 34.85 18.20
N LEU A 144 20.75 35.34 17.78
CA LEU A 144 20.51 36.78 17.60
C LEU A 144 20.62 37.54 18.94
N GLN A 145 20.06 36.99 20.01
CA GLN A 145 20.17 37.56 21.35
C GLN A 145 21.61 37.55 21.89
N ARG A 146 22.40 36.51 21.58
CA ARG A 146 23.83 36.46 21.93
C ARG A 146 24.70 37.40 21.08
N GLY A 147 24.33 37.65 19.82
CA GLY A 147 24.98 38.65 18.97
C GLY A 147 24.79 40.09 19.46
N SER A 148 23.71 40.37 20.19
CA SER A 148 23.49 41.67 20.87
C SER A 148 24.32 41.84 22.15
N GLN A 149 24.88 40.75 22.69
CA GLN A 149 25.80 40.77 23.84
C GLN A 149 27.27 40.75 23.41
N SER A 150 27.59 41.12 22.16
CA SER A 150 28.93 41.59 21.89
C SER A 150 29.12 42.87 22.71
N MET A 151 29.86 42.74 23.80
CA MET A 151 30.38 43.85 24.61
C MET A 151 30.73 44.98 23.65
N PRO A 152 30.12 46.18 23.75
CA PRO A 152 30.56 47.28 22.91
C PRO A 152 32.05 47.42 23.22
N LEU A 153 32.89 47.21 22.21
CA LEU A 153 34.28 47.63 22.25
C LEU A 153 34.18 49.14 22.49
N SER A 154 34.23 49.55 23.76
CA SER A 154 34.50 50.92 24.11
C SER A 154 35.83 51.22 23.44
N LEU A 155 35.76 51.99 22.36
CA LEU A 155 36.92 52.56 21.72
C LEU A 155 37.69 53.23 22.86
N SER A 156 38.84 52.66 23.24
CA SER A 156 39.69 53.23 24.26
C SER A 156 39.83 54.73 23.97
N GLU A 157 39.66 55.57 24.99
CA GLU A 157 39.80 57.02 24.84
C GLU A 157 41.10 57.34 24.09
N PRO A 158 41.08 58.35 23.19
CA PRO A 158 42.26 58.68 22.40
C PRO A 158 43.45 58.91 23.35
N CYS A 159 44.55 58.23 23.07
CA CYS A 159 45.77 58.34 23.85
C CYS A 159 46.24 59.80 23.80
N VAL A 160 46.00 60.54 24.88
CA VAL A 160 46.60 61.85 25.07
C VAL A 160 48.07 61.60 25.38
N GLU A 161 48.94 62.00 24.46
CA GLU A 161 50.38 62.05 24.70
C GLU A 161 50.63 63.05 25.83
N ILE A 162 50.90 62.54 27.02
CA ILE A 162 51.41 63.35 28.13
C ILE A 162 52.89 63.56 27.82
N GLU A 163 53.22 64.72 27.25
CA GLU A 163 54.61 65.15 27.14
C GLU A 163 55.22 65.21 28.54
N ASN A 164 56.22 64.38 28.77
CA ASN A 164 57.06 64.41 29.95
C ASN A 164 57.93 65.67 29.89
N SER A 165 57.34 66.79 30.29
CA SER A 165 58.08 68.00 30.64
C SER A 165 58.87 67.67 31.90
N GLY A 166 60.05 67.08 31.68
CA GLY A 166 60.98 66.69 32.72
C GLY A 166 61.19 67.83 33.70
N PHE A 167 61.13 67.48 34.99
CA PHE A 167 61.51 68.33 36.12
C PHE A 167 62.72 69.19 35.75
N ILE A 168 62.50 70.47 35.48
CA ILE A 168 63.58 71.44 35.62
C ILE A 168 63.75 71.58 37.12
N GLN A 169 64.82 70.99 37.61
CA GLN A 169 65.30 71.14 38.97
C GLN A 169 65.39 72.65 39.24
N GLU A 170 64.53 73.15 40.11
CA GLU A 170 64.65 74.50 40.67
C GLU A 170 66.07 74.58 41.23
N GLU A 171 66.94 75.38 40.59
CA GLU A 171 68.16 75.87 41.24
C GLU A 171 67.70 76.73 42.40
N ASP A 172 67.50 76.07 43.52
CA ASP A 172 67.35 76.69 44.82
C ASP A 172 68.57 77.57 45.10
N GLU A 173 68.30 78.60 45.90
CA GLU A 173 69.27 79.45 46.60
C GLU A 173 69.70 80.73 45.83
N ARG A 174 69.38 81.93 46.34
CA ARG A 174 69.84 82.38 47.66
C ARG A 174 68.92 83.44 48.25
N VAL A 175 68.27 83.13 49.37
CA VAL A 175 67.57 84.13 50.19
C VAL A 175 68.61 84.89 51.01
N ASP A 176 68.72 86.20 50.78
CA ASP A 176 69.69 87.06 51.46
C ASP A 176 69.14 87.53 52.82
N TYR A 177 69.42 86.75 53.87
CA TYR A 177 68.86 86.99 55.21
C TYR A 177 69.44 88.22 55.95
N TYR A 178 70.35 89.00 55.33
CA TYR A 178 70.99 90.16 55.95
C TYR A 178 70.59 91.52 55.36
N GLY A 179 69.67 91.55 54.39
CA GLY A 179 69.27 92.79 53.71
C GLY A 179 68.53 93.84 54.57
N ASN A 180 68.00 93.44 55.73
CA ASN A 180 67.08 94.28 56.52
C ASN A 180 67.65 94.74 57.87
N LEU A 181 68.98 94.66 58.04
CA LEU A 181 69.67 95.20 59.22
C LEU A 181 70.32 96.54 58.88
N LYS A 182 69.51 97.57 58.63
CA LYS A 182 69.86 98.97 58.94
C LYS A 182 68.67 99.92 58.96
#